data_AF-A0A1C6H6Y0-F1
#
_entry.id   AF-A0A1C6H6Y0-F1
#
_cell.length_a   1.000
_cell.length_b   1.000
_cell.length_c   1.000
_cell.angle_alpha   90.00
_cell.angle_beta   90.00
_cell.angle_gamma   90.00
#
_symmetry.space_group_name_H-M   'P 1'
#
loop_
_entity.id
_entity.type
_entity.pdbx_description
1 polymer ?
#
loop_
_entity_poly.entity_id
_entity_poly.type
_entity_poly.pdbx_seq_one_letter_code
_entity_poly.pdbx_strand_id
1 'polypeptide(L)' 'MAKAETTIVYDGITYHAGDEIHDLGTFECVEAVGMKRDYEGLSEDISKLPHYVDSGSSALCLDTSELYEYHKSTDIWYKL' A
#
# COMPACT_ATOMS: atom_id res chain seq x y z
N MET A 1 -6.73 -4.85 13.78
CA MET A 1 -6.94 -4.92 12.32
C MET A 1 -8.42 -4.76 12.04
N ALA A 2 -8.77 -3.97 11.02
CA ALA A 2 -10.16 -3.76 10.63
C ALA A 2 -10.67 -4.96 9.81
N LYS A 3 -11.95 -5.28 9.94
CA LYS A 3 -12.62 -6.28 9.10
C LYS A 3 -13.68 -5.63 8.24
N ALA A 4 -13.85 -6.15 7.03
CA ALA A 4 -14.91 -5.71 6.15
C ALA A 4 -16.27 -6.17 6.70
N GLU A 5 -17.17 -5.24 7.00
CA GLU A 5 -18.54 -5.57 7.47
C GLU A 5 -19.43 -6.07 6.34
N THR A 6 -19.15 -5.62 5.12
CA THR A 6 -19.81 -5.99 3.87
C THR A 6 -18.77 -6.14 2.77
N THR A 7 -19.16 -6.59 1.58
CA THR A 7 -18.23 -6.60 0.44
C THR A 7 -17.85 -5.17 0.07
N ILE A 8 -16.58 -4.84 0.15
CA ILE A 8 -16.03 -3.52 -0.17
C ILE A 8 -14.86 -3.65 -1.13
N VAL A 9 -14.54 -2.54 -1.81
CA VAL A 9 -13.27 -2.39 -2.53
C VAL A 9 -12.46 -1.35 -1.79
N TYR A 10 -11.27 -1.73 -1.32
CA TYR A 10 -10.34 -0.87 -0.62
C TYR A 10 -8.94 -1.04 -1.23
N ASP A 11 -8.31 0.07 -1.61
CA ASP A 11 -7.03 0.11 -2.32
C ASP A 11 -6.97 -0.78 -3.59
N GLY A 12 -8.12 -0.94 -4.25
CA GLY A 12 -8.29 -1.81 -5.43
C GLY A 12 -8.35 -3.31 -5.13
N ILE A 13 -8.31 -3.71 -3.87
CA ILE A 13 -8.57 -5.09 -3.43
C ILE A 13 -10.04 -5.21 -3.04
N THR A 14 -10.69 -6.30 -3.49
CA THR A 14 -12.04 -6.65 -3.05
C THR A 14 -11.95 -7.48 -1.78
N TYR A 15 -12.58 -6.99 -0.71
CA TYR A 15 -12.71 -7.70 0.56
C TYR A 15 -14.16 -8.12 0.73
N HIS A 16 -14.39 -9.38 1.08
CA HIS A 16 -15.71 -9.90 1.42
C HIS A 16 -16.01 -9.68 2.91
N ALA A 17 -17.29 -9.78 3.27
CA ALA A 17 -17.71 -9.66 4.67
C ALA A 17 -16.96 -10.67 5.56
N GLY A 18 -16.26 -10.16 6.58
CA GLY A 18 -15.44 -10.94 7.50
C GLY A 18 -13.93 -10.98 7.18
N ASP A 19 -13.52 -10.57 5.97
CA ASP A 19 -12.11 -10.50 5.59
C ASP A 19 -11.38 -9.42 6.40
N GLU A 20 -10.12 -9.69 6.76
CA GLU A 20 -9.23 -8.67 7.31
C GLU A 20 -8.80 -7.72 6.19
N ILE A 21 -9.02 -6.42 6.42
CA ILE A 21 -8.59 -5.36 5.53
C ILE A 21 -7.11 -5.09 5.81
N HIS A 22 -6.30 -5.03 4.75
CA HIS A 22 -4.89 -4.69 4.87
C HIS A 22 -4.72 -3.34 5.57
N ASP A 23 -3.94 -3.31 6.65
CA ASP A 23 -3.64 -2.08 7.40
C ASP A 23 -2.47 -1.37 6.73
N LEU A 24 -2.74 -0.21 6.12
CA LEU A 24 -1.72 0.66 5.53
C LEU A 24 -1.05 1.59 6.56
N GLY A 25 -1.51 1.58 7.81
CA GLY A 25 -1.06 2.54 8.82
C GLY A 25 -1.34 3.98 8.38
N THR A 26 -0.29 4.78 8.32
CA THR A 26 -0.32 6.18 7.88
C THR A 26 -0.24 6.36 6.36
N PHE A 27 0.00 5.30 5.58
CA PHE A 27 0.07 5.43 4.12
C PHE A 27 -1.30 5.59 3.48
N GLU A 28 -1.43 6.63 2.66
CA GLU A 28 -2.59 6.92 1.83
C GLU A 28 -2.22 6.80 0.35
N CYS A 29 -3.06 6.14 -0.45
CA CYS A 29 -2.88 6.07 -1.91
C CYS A 29 -3.29 7.42 -2.51
N VAL A 30 -2.31 8.16 -3.05
CA VAL A 30 -2.53 9.48 -3.69
C VAL A 30 -2.75 9.38 -5.20
N GLU A 31 -2.22 8.34 -5.84
CA GLU A 31 -2.45 8.06 -7.26
C GLU A 31 -2.58 6.56 -7.55
N ALA A 32 -3.46 6.20 -8.48
CA ALA A 32 -3.69 4.81 -8.88
C ALA A 32 -3.87 4.66 -10.40
N VAL A 33 -3.07 3.78 -11.00
CA VAL A 33 -3.20 3.36 -12.40
C VAL A 33 -3.22 1.83 -12.47
N GLY A 34 -4.41 1.24 -12.63
CA GLY A 34 -4.56 -0.21 -12.52
C GLY A 34 -4.28 -0.69 -11.10
N MET A 35 -3.27 -1.55 -10.90
CA MET A 35 -2.75 -1.95 -9.58
C MET A 35 -1.40 -1.28 -9.23
N LYS A 36 -0.92 -0.35 -10.07
CA LYS A 36 0.16 0.56 -9.68
C LYS A 36 -0.40 1.63 -8.74
N ARG A 37 0.32 1.91 -7.66
CA ARG A 37 -0.07 2.83 -6.60
C ARG A 37 1.08 3.78 -6.27
N ASP A 38 0.76 5.03 -6.02
CA ASP A 38 1.67 5.97 -5.38
C ASP A 38 1.10 6.32 -4.01
N TYR A 39 1.89 6.11 -2.96
CA TYR A 39 1.51 6.33 -1.58
C TYR A 39 2.27 7.50 -0.95
N GLU A 40 1.63 8.19 -0.01
CA GLU A 40 2.28 9.13 0.91
C GLU A 40 1.94 8.72 2.35
N GLY A 41 2.93 8.74 3.24
CA GLY A 41 2.76 8.31 4.64
C GLY A 41 3.98 8.61 5.51
N LEU A 42 4.06 8.00 6.69
CA LEU A 42 5.18 8.17 7.61
C LEU A 42 6.10 6.94 7.62
N SER A 43 7.39 7.19 7.81
CA SER A 43 8.42 6.15 7.80
C SER A 43 8.23 5.05 8.87
N GLU A 44 7.50 5.33 9.96
CA GLU A 44 7.20 4.36 11.01
C GLU A 44 6.38 3.15 10.53
N ASP A 45 5.56 3.35 9.48
CA ASP A 45 4.66 2.32 8.94
C ASP A 45 5.22 1.67 7.67
N ILE A 46 6.50 1.86 7.32
CA ILE A 46 7.06 1.33 6.06
C ILE A 46 6.86 -0.19 5.89
N SER A 47 6.89 -0.92 7.00
CA SER A 47 6.65 -2.38 7.02
C SER A 47 5.22 -2.79 6.68
N LYS A 48 4.28 -1.84 6.62
CA LYS A 48 2.88 -2.05 6.27
C LYS A 48 2.59 -1.82 4.80
N LEU A 49 3.55 -1.36 4.00
CA LEU A 49 3.35 -1.20 2.56
C LEU A 49 2.89 -2.53 1.95
N PRO A 50 1.89 -2.51 1.04
CA PRO A 50 1.29 -3.73 0.53
C PRO A 50 2.16 -4.38 -0.54
N HIS A 51 2.01 -5.69 -0.69
CA HIS A 51 2.71 -6.50 -1.71
C HIS A 51 1.78 -6.94 -2.85
N TYR A 52 0.49 -6.59 -2.79
CA TYR A 52 -0.49 -6.89 -3.85
C TYR A 52 -0.42 -5.94 -5.06
N VAL A 53 0.39 -4.89 -4.98
CA VAL A 53 0.51 -3.85 -6.02
C VAL A 53 1.37 -4.31 -7.20
N ASP A 54 1.41 -3.53 -8.28
CA ASP A 54 2.26 -3.80 -9.43
C ASP A 54 3.64 -3.13 -9.32
N SER A 55 4.62 -3.67 -10.05
CA SER A 55 5.96 -3.07 -10.13
C SER A 55 5.90 -1.60 -10.55
N GLY A 56 6.78 -0.79 -9.97
CA GLY A 56 6.82 0.65 -10.20
C GLY A 56 5.77 1.43 -9.39
N SER A 57 5.09 0.78 -8.45
CA SER A 57 4.38 1.48 -7.37
C SER A 57 5.40 2.18 -6.47
N SER A 58 5.06 3.35 -5.95
CA SER A 58 5.97 4.15 -5.13
C SER A 58 5.37 4.53 -3.79
N ALA A 59 6.21 4.84 -2.81
CA ALA A 59 5.79 5.34 -1.50
C ALA A 59 6.76 6.41 -0.99
N LEU A 60 6.24 7.62 -0.76
CA LEU A 60 6.99 8.73 -0.20
C LEU A 60 6.74 8.82 1.31
N CYS A 61 7.81 8.73 2.10
CA CYS A 61 7.78 9.01 3.52
C CYS A 61 7.92 10.52 3.77
N LEU A 62 6.84 11.17 4.21
CA LEU A 62 6.76 12.63 4.33
C LEU A 62 7.67 13.20 5.44
N ASP A 63 7.96 12.42 6.46
CA ASP A 63 8.79 12.79 7.61
C ASP A 63 10.29 12.69 7.33
N THR A 64 10.72 11.76 6.48
CA THR A 64 12.14 11.51 6.18
C THR A 64 12.54 11.89 4.76
N SER A 65 11.58 12.21 3.89
CA SER A 65 11.79 12.42 2.44
C SER A 65 12.35 11.18 1.71
N GLU A 66 12.19 9.99 2.29
CA GLU A 66 12.62 8.74 1.67
C GLU A 66 11.57 8.26 0.66
N LEU A 67 12.05 7.84 -0.52
CA LEU A 67 11.20 7.25 -1.56
C LEU A 67 11.47 5.76 -1.66
N TYR A 68 10.40 4.97 -1.75
CA TYR A 68 10.47 3.54 -1.98
C TYR A 68 9.78 3.18 -3.29
N GLU A 69 10.31 2.18 -4.00
CA GLU A 69 9.68 1.61 -5.20
C GLU A 69 9.47 0.10 -5.01
N TYR A 70 8.26 -0.36 -5.34
CA TYR A 70 7.93 -1.78 -5.31
C TYR A 70 8.35 -2.49 -6.59
N HIS A 71 8.96 -3.67 -6.42
CA HIS A 71 9.32 -4.54 -7.53
C HIS A 71 8.73 -5.94 -7.34
N LYS A 72 7.67 -6.23 -8.10
CA LYS A 72 6.84 -7.44 -7.96
C LYS A 72 7.58 -8.74 -8.23
N SER A 73 8.58 -8.74 -9.11
CA SER A 73 9.33 -9.98 -9.40
C SER A 73 10.23 -10.42 -8.25
N THR A 74 10.61 -9.49 -7.37
CA THR A 74 11.39 -9.76 -6.15
C THR A 74 10.54 -9.68 -4.89
N ASP A 75 9.29 -9.21 -4.98
CA ASP A 75 8.37 -9.03 -3.86
C ASP A 75 8.96 -8.12 -2.76
N ILE A 76 9.63 -7.03 -3.16
CA ILE A 76 10.39 -6.13 -2.27
C ILE A 76 10.08 -4.67 -2.61
N TRP A 77 9.93 -3.87 -1.56
CA TRP A 77 10.02 -2.40 -1.60
C TRP A 77 11.47 -1.96 -1.42
N TYR A 78 12.07 -1.37 -2.46
CA TYR A 78 13.43 -0.85 -2.41
C TYR A 78 13.42 0.62 -2.07
N LYS A 79 14.22 1.02 -1.08
CA LYS A 79 14.54 2.42 -0.82
C LYS A 79 15.44 2.98 -1.93
N LEU A 80 15.09 4.14 -2.46
CA LEU A 80 15.82 4.87 -3.51
C LEU A 80 16.71 6.00 -2.95
#